data_AF-A0A3Q2V7Q9-F1
#
_entry.id   AF-A0A3Q2V7Q9-F1
#
_cell.length_a   1.000
_cell.length_b   1.000
_cell.length_c   1.000
_cell.angle_alpha   90.00
_cell.angle_beta   90.00
_cell.angle_gamma   90.00
#
_symmetry.space_group_name_H-M   'P 1'
#
loop_
_entity.id
_entity.type
_entity.pdbx_description
1 polymer ?
#
loop_
_entity_poly.entity_id
_entity_poly.type
_entity_poly.pdbx_seq_one_letter_code
_entity_poly.pdbx_strand_id
1 'polypeptide(L)'
;MSMRRKTELNAEGFTVKATLKNAVVVGPRASRVFHECPAKPSTFRKYYERGELPIAVKHENRGNSIAWKVDVETLDYHHYLPLFFDGLTETAFPYELFARQGIHDMLDRGGPKILPVIPQLIMPIRNALNTRNHQVMCTTVKVLQHLVMSADKVGEALVPYFRQILTVFNLFKNKRSTESSFSPSGHQNTHLIFSSSFHIAPLQLEISIKPSHPAETPPPLQYEMNGRNREPKEKWKKI
;
A
#
# COMPACT_ATOMS: atom_id res chain seq x y z
N MET A 1 28.89 60.55 -12.51
CA MET A 1 28.89 59.35 -13.37
C MET A 1 27.99 58.30 -12.74
N SER A 2 26.84 57.99 -13.37
CA SER A 2 25.88 57.03 -12.83
C SER A 2 26.41 55.60 -13.02
N MET A 3 26.68 54.89 -11.92
CA MET A 3 27.05 53.47 -11.95
C MET A 3 25.85 52.65 -12.44
N ARG A 4 25.90 52.17 -13.70
CA ARG A 4 24.97 51.15 -14.19
C ARG A 4 25.14 49.89 -13.33
N ARG A 5 24.15 49.61 -12.47
CA ARG A 5 24.04 48.31 -11.80
C ARG A 5 24.00 47.23 -12.88
N LYS A 6 24.99 46.33 -12.90
CA LYS A 6 24.99 45.17 -13.78
C LYS A 6 23.80 44.30 -13.41
N THR A 7 22.90 44.09 -14.36
CA THR A 7 21.76 43.20 -14.22
C THR A 7 22.28 41.76 -14.23
N GLU A 8 22.12 41.07 -13.10
CA GLU A 8 22.42 39.65 -12.97
C GLU A 8 21.41 38.84 -13.80
N LEU A 9 21.91 37.86 -14.54
CA LEU A 9 21.11 37.02 -15.43
C LEU A 9 20.90 35.65 -14.77
N ASN A 10 19.65 35.23 -14.62
CA ASN A 10 19.36 33.87 -14.16
C ASN A 10 19.66 32.87 -15.29
N ALA A 11 20.46 31.84 -15.00
CA ALA A 11 20.78 30.76 -15.93
C ALA A 11 20.39 29.40 -15.36
N GLU A 12 19.94 28.52 -16.23
CA GLU A 12 19.78 27.10 -15.90
C GLU A 12 21.16 26.43 -15.80
N GLY A 13 21.28 25.45 -14.90
CA GLY A 13 22.50 24.65 -14.76
C GLY A 13 22.88 23.98 -16.09
N PHE A 14 24.18 23.69 -16.26
CA PHE A 14 24.72 22.99 -17.44
C PHE A 14 24.45 23.69 -18.79
N THR A 15 24.23 25.01 -18.79
CA THR A 15 24.02 25.81 -20.02
C THR A 15 25.19 26.77 -20.25
N VAL A 16 25.51 27.14 -21.50
CA VAL A 16 26.55 28.13 -21.85
C VAL A 16 26.33 29.50 -21.16
N LYS A 17 25.08 29.84 -20.85
CA LYS A 17 24.72 31.04 -20.09
C LYS A 17 25.19 30.98 -18.62
N ALA A 18 25.29 29.79 -18.04
CA ALA A 18 25.76 29.58 -16.67
C ALA A 18 27.24 29.89 -16.48
N THR A 19 28.04 29.87 -17.57
CA THR A 19 29.47 30.22 -17.55
C THR A 19 29.75 31.74 -17.66
N LEU A 20 28.72 32.57 -17.82
CA LEU A 20 28.89 34.02 -17.92
C LEU A 20 29.15 34.65 -16.53
N LYS A 21 30.04 35.65 -16.47
CA LYS A 21 30.46 36.29 -15.21
C LYS A 21 29.35 37.05 -14.47
N ASN A 22 28.25 37.36 -15.15
CA ASN A 22 27.08 38.02 -14.58
C ASN A 22 25.87 37.09 -14.47
N ALA A 23 26.08 35.77 -14.62
CA ALA A 23 25.01 34.80 -14.50
C ALA A 23 24.97 34.17 -13.10
N VAL A 24 23.77 34.08 -12.54
CA VAL A 24 23.48 33.33 -11.31
C VAL A 24 22.78 32.04 -11.72
N VAL A 25 23.40 30.91 -11.40
CA VAL A 25 22.82 29.60 -11.73
C VAL A 25 21.71 29.29 -10.74
N VAL A 26 20.49 29.17 -11.25
CA VAL A 26 19.34 28.78 -10.42
C VAL A 26 19.48 27.30 -10.10
N GLY A 27 19.42 26.97 -8.81
CA GLY A 27 19.45 25.58 -8.37
C GLY A 27 18.28 24.77 -8.99
N PRO A 28 18.42 23.44 -9.08
CA PRO A 28 17.34 22.59 -9.57
C PRO A 28 16.07 22.81 -8.73
N ARG A 29 14.90 22.67 -9.36
CA ARG A 29 13.62 22.82 -8.67
C ARG A 29 13.61 21.92 -7.43
N ALA A 30 13.19 22.47 -6.29
CA ALA A 30 13.10 21.71 -5.05
C ALA A 30 12.29 20.44 -5.27
N SER A 31 12.90 19.30 -4.95
CA SER A 31 12.27 18.00 -5.05
C SER A 31 11.16 17.91 -4.00
N ARG A 32 9.91 18.13 -4.41
CA ARG A 32 8.70 18.03 -3.54
C ARG A 32 8.33 16.59 -3.21
N VAL A 33 9.29 15.67 -3.29
CA VAL A 33 9.10 14.22 -3.14
C VAL A 33 8.58 13.85 -1.75
N PHE A 34 8.84 14.67 -0.73
CA PHE A 34 8.32 14.43 0.63
C PHE A 34 7.10 15.28 1.00
N HIS A 35 6.60 16.11 0.09
CA HIS A 35 5.41 16.92 0.35
C HIS A 35 4.16 16.08 0.12
N GLU A 36 3.15 16.27 0.97
CA GLU A 36 1.86 15.61 0.84
C GLU A 36 1.27 15.87 -0.54
N CYS A 37 0.74 14.81 -1.14
CA CYS A 37 -0.01 14.89 -2.39
C CYS A 37 -1.49 14.84 -2.02
N PRO A 38 -2.22 15.98 -2.06
CA PRO A 38 -3.62 15.98 -1.70
C PRO A 38 -4.38 15.07 -2.67
N ALA A 39 -5.08 14.08 -2.12
CA ALA A 39 -5.88 13.16 -2.90
C ALA A 39 -7.08 13.90 -3.51
N LYS A 40 -7.45 13.51 -4.73
CA LYS A 40 -8.74 13.94 -5.31
C LYS A 40 -9.87 13.33 -4.47
N PRO A 41 -11.06 13.94 -4.43
CA PRO A 41 -12.22 13.33 -3.77
C PRO A 41 -12.44 11.90 -4.29
N SER A 42 -12.46 10.93 -3.38
CA SER A 42 -12.58 9.51 -3.75
C SER A 42 -13.91 9.21 -4.41
N THR A 43 -13.96 8.12 -5.17
CA THR A 43 -15.21 7.54 -5.66
C THR A 43 -16.08 7.10 -4.49
N PHE A 44 -15.45 6.60 -3.41
CA PHE A 44 -16.12 6.27 -2.16
C PHE A 44 -16.96 7.43 -1.61
N ARG A 45 -16.38 8.64 -1.57
CA ARG A 45 -17.06 9.85 -1.10
C ARG A 45 -18.32 10.17 -1.91
N LYS A 46 -18.24 10.03 -3.24
CA LYS A 46 -19.40 10.25 -4.13
C LYS A 46 -20.51 9.24 -3.87
N TYR A 47 -20.16 7.97 -3.66
CA TYR A 47 -21.14 6.93 -3.33
C TYR A 47 -21.80 7.17 -1.97
N TYR A 48 -21.03 7.64 -0.99
CA TYR A 48 -21.56 8.04 0.31
C TYR A 48 -22.55 9.19 0.19
N GLU A 49 -22.18 10.27 -0.51
CA GLU A 49 -23.02 11.46 -0.70
C GLU A 49 -24.30 11.15 -1.48
N ARG A 50 -24.26 10.17 -2.38
CA ARG A 50 -25.43 9.67 -3.13
C ARG A 50 -26.30 8.70 -2.32
N GLY A 51 -25.85 8.25 -1.15
CA GLY A 51 -26.58 7.31 -0.30
C GLY A 51 -26.61 5.87 -0.82
N GLU A 52 -25.74 5.52 -1.77
CA GLU A 52 -25.73 4.21 -2.44
C GLU A 52 -24.92 3.14 -1.69
N LEU A 53 -24.19 3.52 -0.63
CA LEU A 53 -23.42 2.56 0.14
C LEU A 53 -24.33 1.64 0.98
N PRO A 54 -23.99 0.34 1.09
CA PRO A 54 -24.72 -0.65 1.87
C PRO A 54 -24.47 -0.53 3.38
N ILE A 55 -24.19 0.68 3.86
CA ILE A 55 -23.83 0.99 5.25
C ILE A 55 -24.68 2.17 5.75
N ALA A 56 -24.88 2.22 7.07
CA ALA A 56 -25.59 3.27 7.79
C ALA A 56 -24.83 3.61 9.09
N VAL A 57 -25.03 4.82 9.60
CA VAL A 57 -24.52 5.22 10.92
C VAL A 57 -25.34 4.48 11.99
N LYS A 58 -24.68 3.74 12.88
CA LYS A 58 -25.28 3.25 14.12
C LYS A 58 -24.86 4.17 15.25
N HIS A 59 -25.82 4.85 15.85
CA HIS A 59 -25.59 5.66 17.04
C HIS A 59 -25.66 4.76 18.27
N GLU A 60 -24.49 4.41 18.83
CA GLU A 60 -24.40 3.72 20.12
C GLU A 60 -23.92 4.68 21.20
N ASN A 61 -24.34 4.47 22.45
CA ASN A 61 -23.98 5.32 23.58
C ASN A 61 -22.46 5.34 23.90
N ARG A 62 -21.66 4.42 23.31
CA ARG A 62 -20.20 4.33 23.48
C ARG A 62 -19.39 4.81 22.27
N GLY A 63 -20.04 5.21 21.17
CA GLY A 63 -19.36 5.65 19.96
C GLY A 63 -20.18 5.41 18.69
N ASN A 64 -19.68 5.95 17.57
CA ASN A 64 -20.28 5.72 16.25
C ASN A 64 -19.74 4.40 15.69
N SER A 65 -20.63 3.44 15.43
CA SER A 65 -20.31 2.20 14.72
C SER A 65 -21.03 2.17 13.37
N ILE A 66 -20.57 1.33 12.43
CA ILE A 66 -21.27 1.14 11.15
C ILE A 66 -22.28 0.01 11.30
N ALA A 67 -23.47 0.19 10.71
CA ALA A 67 -24.44 -0.88 10.52
C ALA A 67 -24.54 -1.19 9.03
N TRP A 68 -24.43 -2.47 8.68
CA TRP A 68 -24.65 -2.91 7.32
C TRP A 68 -26.14 -3.02 7.02
N LYS A 69 -26.58 -2.47 5.89
CA LYS A 69 -27.97 -2.58 5.40
C LYS A 69 -28.26 -3.95 4.79
N VAL A 70 -27.21 -4.62 4.32
CA VAL A 70 -27.23 -5.92 3.63
C VAL A 70 -26.15 -6.78 4.27
N ASP A 71 -26.37 -8.09 4.33
CA ASP A 71 -25.36 -9.00 4.88
C ASP A 71 -24.07 -8.97 4.05
N VAL A 72 -22.94 -8.85 4.74
CA VAL A 72 -21.61 -8.66 4.13
C VAL A 72 -21.23 -9.86 3.27
N GLU A 73 -21.61 -11.06 3.70
CA GLU A 73 -21.33 -12.29 2.97
C GLU A 73 -22.06 -12.36 1.62
N THR A 74 -23.16 -11.63 1.45
CA THR A 74 -23.95 -11.63 0.21
C THR A 74 -23.49 -10.56 -0.80
N LEU A 75 -22.61 -9.66 -0.37
CA LEU A 75 -22.18 -8.50 -1.15
C LEU A 75 -21.34 -8.90 -2.38
N ASP A 76 -21.39 -8.09 -3.43
CA ASP A 76 -20.50 -8.23 -4.59
C ASP A 76 -19.13 -7.59 -4.29
N TYR A 77 -18.14 -8.44 -4.01
CA TYR A 77 -16.79 -8.03 -3.67
C TYR A 77 -16.05 -7.35 -4.84
N HIS A 78 -16.41 -7.63 -6.11
CA HIS A 78 -15.77 -6.98 -7.25
C HIS A 78 -16.16 -5.50 -7.33
N HIS A 79 -17.37 -5.16 -6.91
CA HIS A 79 -17.84 -3.78 -6.89
C HIS A 79 -17.44 -3.05 -5.62
N TYR A 80 -17.76 -3.63 -4.46
CA TYR A 80 -17.68 -2.90 -3.19
C TYR A 80 -16.29 -2.90 -2.58
N LEU A 81 -15.53 -4.00 -2.64
CA LEU A 81 -14.22 -4.04 -1.96
C LEU A 81 -13.24 -3.01 -2.55
N PRO A 82 -13.08 -2.88 -3.89
CA PRO A 82 -12.26 -1.81 -4.47
C PRO A 82 -12.78 -0.41 -4.14
N LEU A 83 -14.10 -0.23 -4.08
CA LEU A 83 -14.74 1.05 -3.72
C LEU A 83 -14.38 1.47 -2.29
N PHE A 84 -14.43 0.53 -1.33
CA PHE A 84 -14.03 0.78 0.05
C PHE A 84 -12.52 1.06 0.16
N PHE A 85 -11.69 0.32 -0.57
CA PHE A 85 -10.23 0.56 -0.63
C PHE A 85 -9.88 1.92 -1.25
N ASP A 86 -10.66 2.44 -2.20
CA ASP A 86 -10.51 3.81 -2.72
C ASP A 86 -10.76 4.86 -1.62
N GLY A 87 -11.62 4.55 -0.65
CA GLY A 87 -11.86 5.36 0.54
C GLY A 87 -10.69 5.47 1.51
N LEU A 88 -9.61 4.69 1.35
CA LEU A 88 -8.40 4.79 2.21
C LEU A 88 -7.74 6.17 2.16
N THR A 89 -7.94 6.94 1.09
CA THR A 89 -7.42 8.30 0.96
C THR A 89 -8.23 9.34 1.76
N GLU A 90 -9.42 9.00 2.24
CA GLU A 90 -10.26 9.92 2.99
C GLU A 90 -9.75 10.09 4.43
N THR A 91 -9.62 11.34 4.86
CA THR A 91 -9.20 11.73 6.22
C THR A 91 -10.27 12.54 6.95
N ALA A 92 -11.41 12.80 6.30
CA ALA A 92 -12.47 13.62 6.85
C ALA A 92 -13.54 12.72 7.49
N PHE A 93 -14.00 13.10 8.68
CA PHE A 93 -15.18 12.49 9.29
C PHE A 93 -16.45 12.89 8.49
N PRO A 94 -17.40 11.98 8.22
CA PRO A 94 -17.46 10.58 8.66
C PRO A 94 -16.83 9.56 7.70
N TYR A 95 -16.36 9.99 6.53
CA TYR A 95 -15.92 9.11 5.44
C TYR A 95 -14.78 8.17 5.83
N GLU A 96 -13.79 8.65 6.57
CA GLU A 96 -12.65 7.83 7.01
C GLU A 96 -13.08 6.65 7.88
N LEU A 97 -14.10 6.84 8.73
CA LEU A 97 -14.58 5.82 9.66
C LEU A 97 -15.32 4.72 8.89
N PHE A 98 -16.19 5.13 7.95
CA PHE A 98 -16.92 4.20 7.10
C PHE A 98 -16.00 3.40 6.18
N ALA A 99 -15.01 4.05 5.57
CA ALA A 99 -14.04 3.36 4.72
C ALA A 99 -13.26 2.32 5.53
N ARG A 100 -12.66 2.72 6.65
CA ARG A 100 -11.82 1.83 7.47
C ARG A 100 -12.59 0.67 8.06
N GLN A 101 -13.71 0.94 8.73
CA GLN A 101 -14.50 -0.10 9.36
C GLN A 101 -15.13 -1.02 8.31
N GLY A 102 -15.59 -0.46 7.18
CA GLY A 102 -16.13 -1.25 6.08
C GLY A 102 -15.12 -2.23 5.49
N ILE A 103 -13.87 -1.80 5.31
CA ILE A 103 -12.79 -2.70 4.86
C ILE A 103 -12.56 -3.82 5.87
N HIS A 104 -12.42 -3.50 7.16
CA HIS A 104 -12.19 -4.52 8.19
C HIS A 104 -13.30 -5.58 8.20
N ASP A 105 -14.55 -5.13 8.22
CA ASP A 105 -15.74 -5.96 8.20
C ASP A 105 -15.85 -6.85 6.95
N MET A 106 -15.44 -6.33 5.78
CA MET A 106 -15.43 -7.09 4.52
C MET A 106 -14.28 -8.09 4.45
N LEU A 107 -13.13 -7.78 5.03
CA LEU A 107 -12.00 -8.71 5.07
C LEU A 107 -12.23 -9.86 6.06
N ASP A 108 -12.86 -9.59 7.21
CA ASP A 108 -13.17 -10.62 8.21
C ASP A 108 -14.20 -11.65 7.72
N ARG A 109 -15.18 -11.22 6.91
CA ARG A 109 -16.30 -12.06 6.44
C ARG A 109 -16.23 -12.43 4.95
N GLY A 110 -15.20 -12.00 4.24
CA GLY A 110 -15.11 -12.19 2.79
C GLY A 110 -14.67 -13.57 2.33
N GLY A 111 -13.84 -14.24 3.13
CA GLY A 111 -13.32 -15.57 2.85
C GLY A 111 -12.81 -15.72 1.40
N PRO A 112 -13.28 -16.71 0.63
CA PRO A 112 -12.77 -17.00 -0.72
C PRO A 112 -13.10 -15.92 -1.76
N LYS A 113 -14.00 -14.97 -1.46
CA LYS A 113 -14.37 -13.88 -2.39
C LYS A 113 -13.29 -12.81 -2.51
N ILE A 114 -12.34 -12.76 -1.58
CA ILE A 114 -11.28 -11.73 -1.54
C ILE A 114 -10.22 -12.01 -2.62
N LEU A 115 -9.80 -13.27 -2.75
CA LEU A 115 -8.75 -13.71 -3.67
C LEU A 115 -8.93 -13.23 -5.13
N PRO A 116 -10.10 -13.37 -5.78
CA PRO A 116 -10.28 -12.92 -7.17
C PRO A 116 -10.24 -11.39 -7.34
N VAL A 117 -10.40 -10.63 -6.26
CA VAL A 117 -10.46 -9.16 -6.31
C VAL A 117 -9.10 -8.50 -6.13
N ILE A 118 -8.06 -9.24 -5.70
CA ILE A 118 -6.70 -8.73 -5.44
C ILE A 118 -6.15 -7.81 -6.55
N PRO A 119 -6.23 -8.15 -7.85
CA PRO A 119 -5.71 -7.28 -8.90
C PRO A 119 -6.35 -5.88 -8.93
N GLN A 120 -7.61 -5.76 -8.51
CA GLN A 120 -8.35 -4.50 -8.47
C GLN A 120 -7.96 -3.62 -7.27
N LEU A 121 -7.45 -4.22 -6.19
CA LEU A 121 -7.05 -3.50 -4.97
C LEU A 121 -5.68 -2.81 -5.11
N ILE A 122 -4.86 -3.23 -6.07
CA ILE A 122 -3.48 -2.74 -6.22
C ILE A 122 -3.45 -1.23 -6.48
N MET A 123 -4.33 -0.73 -7.34
CA MET A 123 -4.38 0.70 -7.68
C MET A 123 -4.85 1.57 -6.51
N PRO A 124 -5.96 1.27 -5.82
CA PRO A 124 -6.35 1.96 -4.58
C PRO A 124 -5.26 1.97 -3.51
N ILE A 125 -4.60 0.83 -3.24
CA ILE A 125 -3.51 0.73 -2.25
C ILE A 125 -2.36 1.64 -2.65
N ARG A 126 -1.95 1.61 -3.92
CA ARG A 126 -0.88 2.47 -4.44
C ARG A 126 -1.25 3.95 -4.32
N ASN A 127 -2.49 4.32 -4.62
CA ASN A 127 -2.97 5.69 -4.51
C ASN A 127 -2.93 6.18 -3.06
N ALA A 128 -3.41 5.38 -2.11
CA ALA A 128 -3.38 5.69 -0.68
C ALA A 128 -1.95 5.88 -0.16
N LEU A 129 -1.01 4.99 -0.51
CA LEU A 129 0.40 5.13 -0.13
C LEU A 129 1.05 6.38 -0.75
N ASN A 130 0.67 6.73 -1.98
CA ASN A 130 1.21 7.89 -2.69
C ASN A 130 0.71 9.25 -2.17
N THR A 131 -0.29 9.29 -1.29
CA THR A 131 -0.71 10.54 -0.62
C THR A 131 0.42 11.16 0.19
N ARG A 132 1.36 10.34 0.67
CA ARG A 132 2.45 10.75 1.58
C ARG A 132 1.96 11.34 2.90
N ASN A 133 0.67 11.20 3.20
CA ASN A 133 0.09 11.54 4.49
C ASN A 133 0.36 10.39 5.47
N HIS A 134 0.97 10.72 6.62
CA HIS A 134 1.41 9.71 7.57
C HIS A 134 0.26 8.86 8.12
N GLN A 135 -0.91 9.46 8.40
CA GLN A 135 -2.07 8.73 8.91
C GLN A 135 -2.64 7.75 7.89
N VAL A 136 -2.76 8.19 6.62
CA VAL A 136 -3.23 7.35 5.51
C VAL A 136 -2.28 6.20 5.26
N MET A 137 -0.97 6.45 5.21
CA MET A 137 0.03 5.39 5.00
C MET A 137 -0.01 4.33 6.11
N CYS A 138 0.01 4.75 7.38
CA CYS A 138 -0.10 3.83 8.53
C CYS A 138 -1.36 2.98 8.48
N THR A 139 -2.49 3.60 8.14
CA THR A 139 -3.78 2.91 7.98
C THR A 139 -3.73 1.90 6.86
N THR A 140 -3.19 2.29 5.71
CA THR A 140 -3.06 1.42 4.53
C THR A 140 -2.19 0.21 4.81
N VAL A 141 -1.09 0.37 5.56
CA VAL A 141 -0.23 -0.77 5.96
C VAL A 141 -0.97 -1.74 6.87
N LYS A 142 -1.73 -1.24 7.85
CA LYS A 142 -2.55 -2.08 8.74
C LYS A 142 -3.61 -2.87 7.96
N VAL A 143 -4.27 -2.20 7.01
CA VAL A 143 -5.24 -2.84 6.12
C VAL A 143 -4.57 -3.89 5.23
N LEU A 144 -3.35 -3.63 4.74
CA LEU A 144 -2.59 -4.59 3.96
C LEU A 144 -2.21 -5.83 4.78
N GLN A 145 -1.84 -5.66 6.06
CA GLN A 145 -1.59 -6.78 6.98
C GLN A 145 -2.86 -7.62 7.18
N HIS A 146 -4.00 -6.97 7.41
CA HIS A 146 -5.29 -7.66 7.55
C HIS A 146 -5.68 -8.39 6.27
N LEU A 147 -5.48 -7.78 5.10
CA LEU A 147 -5.74 -8.39 3.80
C LEU A 147 -4.95 -9.69 3.63
N VAL A 148 -3.66 -9.70 3.94
CA VAL A 148 -2.83 -10.92 3.82
C VAL A 148 -3.30 -12.03 4.76
N MET A 149 -3.85 -11.66 5.92
CA MET A 149 -4.36 -12.60 6.93
C MET A 149 -5.82 -13.02 6.70
N SER A 150 -6.52 -12.42 5.73
CA SER A 150 -7.98 -12.55 5.56
C SER A 150 -8.44 -13.84 4.86
N ALA A 151 -7.62 -14.42 3.97
CA ALA A 151 -7.95 -15.64 3.25
C ALA A 151 -6.71 -16.38 2.72
N ASP A 152 -6.88 -17.67 2.44
CA ASP A 152 -5.83 -18.52 1.88
C ASP A 152 -5.32 -18.00 0.53
N LYS A 153 -4.01 -18.12 0.31
CA LYS A 153 -3.30 -17.73 -0.93
C LYS A 153 -3.36 -16.24 -1.29
N VAL A 154 -3.94 -15.37 -0.45
CA VAL A 154 -3.93 -13.91 -0.69
C VAL A 154 -2.49 -13.37 -0.70
N GLY A 155 -1.63 -13.84 0.22
CA GLY A 155 -0.22 -13.47 0.24
C GLY A 155 0.52 -13.84 -1.04
N GLU A 156 0.30 -15.06 -1.56
CA GLU A 156 0.88 -15.53 -2.83
C GLU A 156 0.38 -14.71 -4.02
N ALA A 157 -0.92 -14.40 -4.06
CA ALA A 157 -1.53 -13.59 -5.11
C ALA A 157 -1.01 -12.14 -5.15
N LEU A 158 -0.50 -11.62 -4.02
CA LEU A 158 0.07 -10.28 -3.95
C LEU A 158 1.52 -10.19 -4.45
N VAL A 159 2.24 -11.31 -4.53
CA VAL A 159 3.67 -11.36 -4.92
C VAL A 159 3.99 -10.59 -6.21
N PRO A 160 3.22 -10.73 -7.31
CA PRO A 160 3.49 -10.01 -8.56
C PRO A 160 3.45 -8.48 -8.42
N TYR A 161 2.75 -7.97 -7.40
CA TYR A 161 2.46 -6.55 -7.22
C TYR A 161 3.37 -5.86 -6.21
N PHE A 162 4.23 -6.59 -5.50
CA PHE A 162 5.11 -6.03 -4.47
C PHE A 162 6.01 -4.91 -4.99
N ARG A 163 6.50 -4.98 -6.23
CA ARG A 163 7.31 -3.88 -6.79
C ARG A 163 6.55 -2.56 -6.81
N GLN A 164 5.25 -2.59 -7.10
CA GLN A 164 4.42 -1.38 -7.14
C GLN A 164 4.17 -0.82 -5.74
N ILE A 165 3.92 -1.69 -4.77
CA ILE A 165 3.59 -1.33 -3.38
C ILE A 165 4.85 -0.88 -2.62
N LEU A 166 5.94 -1.66 -2.70
CA LEU A 166 7.19 -1.43 -1.96
C LEU A 166 7.96 -0.18 -2.40
N THR A 167 7.83 0.22 -3.67
CA THR A 167 8.52 1.41 -4.18
C THR A 167 8.15 2.67 -3.37
N VAL A 168 6.91 2.75 -2.88
CA VAL A 168 6.46 3.91 -2.10
C VAL A 168 7.03 3.86 -0.67
N PHE A 169 7.11 2.68 -0.05
CA PHE A 169 7.71 2.51 1.28
C PHE A 169 9.20 2.84 1.32
N ASN A 170 9.92 2.57 0.23
CA ASN A 170 11.35 2.90 0.12
C ASN A 170 11.62 4.40 0.25
N LEU A 171 10.68 5.27 -0.12
CA LEU A 171 10.82 6.72 0.08
C LEU A 171 10.82 7.11 1.56
N PHE A 172 10.17 6.35 2.44
CA PHE A 172 9.99 6.71 3.85
C PHE A 172 10.84 5.89 4.82
N LYS A 173 11.54 4.85 4.35
CA LYS A 173 12.37 3.95 5.17
C LYS A 173 13.45 4.66 6.01
N ASN A 174 13.92 5.83 5.58
CA ASN A 174 15.00 6.58 6.26
C ASN A 174 14.52 7.79 7.08
N LYS A 175 13.21 8.06 7.17
CA LYS A 175 12.67 9.07 8.12
C LYS A 175 12.64 8.47 9.54
N ARG A 176 13.82 8.27 10.14
CA ARG A 176 13.93 8.17 11.60
C ARG A 176 13.89 9.59 12.15
N SER A 177 12.86 9.92 12.93
CA SER A 177 12.86 11.17 13.69
C SER A 177 14.04 11.12 14.66
N THR A 178 15.02 12.01 14.48
CA THR A 178 15.88 12.42 15.58
C THR A 178 14.97 13.00 16.65
N GLU A 179 14.83 12.25 17.73
CA GLU A 179 14.01 12.56 18.90
C GLU A 179 14.64 13.78 19.61
N SER A 180 14.19 15.00 19.27
CA SER A 180 14.61 16.21 19.96
C SER A 180 13.54 17.31 19.91
N SER A 181 12.34 17.01 20.38
CA SER A 181 11.43 18.02 20.94
C SER A 181 10.23 17.30 21.55
N PHE A 182 10.34 17.02 22.85
CA PHE A 182 9.26 16.53 23.68
C PHE A 182 8.11 17.55 23.70
N SER A 183 6.92 17.12 23.30
CA SER A 183 5.67 17.87 23.54
C SER A 183 4.61 16.84 23.96
N PRO A 184 4.14 16.88 25.22
CA PRO A 184 3.23 15.86 25.74
C PRO A 184 1.80 16.24 25.36
N SER A 185 1.29 15.71 24.26
CA SER A 185 -0.15 15.79 23.96
C SER A 185 -0.65 14.43 23.46
N GLY A 186 -1.07 13.60 24.42
CA GLY A 186 -2.09 12.53 24.45
C GLY A 186 -2.59 11.81 23.19
N HIS A 187 -1.94 11.88 22.03
CA HIS A 187 -2.28 11.11 20.85
C HIS A 187 -1.38 9.89 20.82
N GLN A 188 -2.00 8.70 20.89
CA GLN A 188 -1.29 7.43 20.90
C GLN A 188 -0.23 7.38 19.78
N ASN A 189 0.98 6.97 20.16
CA ASN A 189 2.20 6.99 19.35
C ASN A 189 2.06 6.25 18.01
N THR A 190 1.54 6.93 16.99
CA THR A 190 1.49 6.45 15.60
C THR A 190 2.89 6.22 15.03
N HIS A 191 3.90 6.88 15.59
CA HIS A 191 5.31 6.76 15.22
C HIS A 191 5.95 5.41 15.60
N LEU A 192 5.56 4.83 16.74
CA LEU A 192 6.03 3.50 17.15
C LEU A 192 5.43 2.42 16.22
N ILE A 193 4.20 2.61 15.76
CA ILE A 193 3.58 1.66 14.83
C ILE A 193 4.33 1.65 13.50
N PHE A 194 4.80 2.79 12.99
CA PHE A 194 5.57 2.82 11.75
C PHE A 194 6.95 2.17 11.92
N SER A 195 7.66 2.40 13.02
CA SER A 195 8.97 1.75 13.27
C SER A 195 8.85 0.25 13.54
N SER A 196 7.86 -0.17 14.35
CA SER A 196 7.57 -1.59 14.62
C SER A 196 7.02 -2.30 13.37
N SER A 197 6.13 -1.67 12.61
CA SER A 197 5.60 -2.26 11.37
C SER A 197 6.62 -2.26 10.24
N PHE A 198 7.62 -1.35 10.20
CA PHE A 198 8.70 -1.42 9.21
C PHE A 198 9.77 -2.46 9.54
N HIS A 199 10.00 -2.78 10.82
CA HIS A 199 10.84 -3.92 11.20
C HIS A 199 10.12 -5.25 10.95
N ILE A 200 8.79 -5.27 11.13
CA ILE A 200 7.99 -6.48 10.98
C ILE A 200 7.54 -6.70 9.52
N ALA A 201 7.17 -5.69 8.73
CA ALA A 201 6.54 -5.90 7.42
C ALA A 201 7.40 -6.66 6.39
N PRO A 202 8.72 -6.40 6.23
CA PRO A 202 9.55 -7.21 5.35
C PRO A 202 9.72 -8.63 5.88
N LEU A 203 9.89 -8.78 7.20
CA LEU A 203 10.13 -10.07 7.83
C LEU A 203 8.86 -10.93 7.92
N GLN A 204 7.69 -10.35 8.19
CA GLN A 204 6.43 -11.07 8.32
C GLN A 204 5.84 -11.46 6.96
N LEU A 205 6.04 -10.62 5.92
CA LEU A 205 5.72 -11.03 4.55
C LEU A 205 6.62 -12.17 4.09
N GLU A 206 7.92 -12.17 4.41
CA GLU A 206 8.79 -13.31 4.08
C GLU A 206 8.50 -14.56 4.94
N ILE A 207 8.18 -14.40 6.23
CA ILE A 207 7.90 -15.51 7.14
C ILE A 207 6.56 -16.19 6.82
N SER A 208 5.57 -15.46 6.30
CA SER A 208 4.27 -16.02 5.90
C SER A 208 4.26 -16.64 4.49
N ILE A 209 5.31 -16.44 3.68
CA ILE A 209 5.52 -17.07 2.36
C ILE A 209 6.54 -18.21 2.51
N LYS A 210 6.42 -19.02 3.56
CA LYS A 210 7.01 -20.36 3.56
C LYS A 210 5.96 -21.34 3.03
N PRO A 211 6.26 -22.12 1.97
CA PRO A 211 5.32 -23.10 1.45
C PRO A 211 4.98 -24.11 2.55
N SER A 212 3.69 -24.33 2.76
CA SER A 212 3.14 -25.31 3.70
C SER A 212 3.27 -26.76 3.22
N HIS A 213 4.14 -27.04 2.25
CA HIS A 213 4.56 -28.40 1.91
C HIS A 213 6.07 -28.54 2.15
N PRO A 214 6.53 -29.52 2.96
CA PRO A 214 7.90 -29.95 2.84
C PRO A 214 8.07 -30.40 1.38
N ALA A 215 9.05 -29.82 0.69
CA ALA A 215 9.47 -30.35 -0.59
C ALA A 215 9.86 -31.82 -0.33
N GLU A 216 8.99 -32.75 -0.74
CA GLU A 216 9.39 -34.13 -0.90
C GLU A 216 10.58 -34.11 -1.85
N THR A 217 11.74 -34.43 -1.30
CA THR A 217 12.92 -34.71 -2.09
C THR A 217 12.52 -35.84 -3.02
N PRO A 218 12.53 -35.66 -4.35
CA PRO A 218 12.21 -36.75 -5.25
C PRO A 218 13.20 -37.89 -4.95
N PRO A 219 12.72 -39.14 -4.83
CA PRO A 219 13.60 -40.26 -4.54
C PRO A 219 14.72 -40.30 -5.59
N PRO A 220 15.97 -40.57 -5.20
CA PRO A 220 17.08 -40.63 -6.14
C PRO A 220 16.73 -41.60 -7.27
N LEU A 221 16.86 -41.13 -8.51
CA LEU A 221 16.67 -41.95 -9.71
C LEU A 221 17.52 -43.20 -9.55
N GLN A 222 16.89 -44.36 -9.34
CA GLN A 222 17.58 -45.62 -9.38
C GLN A 222 17.92 -45.91 -10.83
N TYR A 223 19.21 -45.78 -11.15
CA TYR A 223 19.76 -46.25 -12.42
C TYR A 223 20.10 -47.73 -12.26
N GLU A 224 19.27 -48.62 -12.80
CA GLU A 224 19.74 -49.98 -13.07
C GLU A 224 20.74 -49.93 -14.21
N MET A 225 21.99 -50.27 -13.90
CA MET A 225 23.04 -50.43 -14.90
C MET A 225 22.78 -51.71 -15.69
N ASN A 226 22.03 -51.61 -16.78
CA ASN A 226 21.97 -52.65 -17.78
C ASN A 226 22.63 -52.16 -19.07
N GLY A 227 23.61 -52.91 -19.55
CA GLY A 227 24.51 -52.50 -20.61
C GLY A 227 23.79 -52.17 -21.92
N ARG A 228 24.21 -51.05 -22.54
CA ARG A 228 23.90 -50.62 -23.90
C ARG A 228 22.44 -50.22 -24.19
N ASN A 229 22.02 -49.05 -23.70
CA ASN A 229 21.42 -47.95 -24.49
C ASN A 229 20.88 -46.86 -23.54
N ARG A 230 21.11 -45.58 -23.87
CA ARG A 230 20.57 -44.45 -23.10
C ARG A 230 19.23 -44.02 -23.71
N GLU A 231 18.12 -44.29 -23.03
CA GLU A 231 16.86 -43.59 -23.26
C GLU A 231 16.20 -43.21 -21.92
N PRO A 232 15.79 -41.94 -21.71
CA PRO A 232 14.99 -41.57 -20.57
C PRO A 232 13.52 -41.98 -20.80
N LYS A 233 12.91 -42.69 -19.85
CA LYS A 233 11.46 -42.93 -19.87
C LYS A 233 10.73 -41.64 -19.50
N GLU A 234 10.12 -40.97 -20.47
CA GLU A 234 9.05 -40.01 -20.21
C GLU A 234 7.84 -40.74 -19.61
N LYS A 235 7.51 -40.43 -18.34
CA LYS A 235 6.21 -40.74 -17.75
C LYS A 235 5.81 -39.63 -16.77
N TRP A 236 5.23 -38.56 -17.29
CA TRP A 236 4.37 -37.69 -16.49
C TRP A 236 2.95 -38.29 -16.51
N LYS A 237 2.62 -39.09 -15.49
CA LYS A 237 1.22 -39.34 -15.14
C LYS A 237 0.73 -38.12 -14.36
N LYS A 238 -0.36 -37.51 -14.86
CA LYS A 238 -1.25 -36.58 -14.15
C LYS A 238 -1.34 -36.91 -12.66
N ILE A 239 -1.20 -35.90 -11.82
CA ILE A 239 -2.19 -35.38 -10.86
C ILE A 239 -1.84 -33.91 -10.63
#